data_AF-A0A8A1M1Z8-F1
#
_entry.id   AF-A0A8A1M1Z8-F1
#
_cell.length_a   1.000
_cell.length_b   1.000
_cell.length_c   1.000
_cell.angle_alpha   90.00
_cell.angle_beta   90.00
_cell.angle_gamma   90.00
#
_symmetry.space_group_name_H-M   'P 1'
#
loop_
_entity.id
_entity.type
_entity.pdbx_description
1 polymer ?
#
loop_
_entity_poly.entity_id
_entity_poly.type
_entity_poly.pdbx_seq_one_letter_code
_entity_poly.pdbx_strand_id
1 'polypeptide(L)'
;MATVSLTQPPTFSEVARKRRLMSRSDEEIEDNIDIRIQYRTGWPKLAHLPLRTVYEGNPDAFFPDRQTHISQIITILRAQQIPISSISVVYRVPYGGDNSNKLDETTATLLVTTFPDGDYNSFVAAREIRKYLNSHEIHVLIEIIDERALKPSVFPILPSDKELISIWNERLKQTTIDILKASCLKVISISVFRYSLDLDPEKCPPTVMISALDAEADAWWATILPRIRSICLPAFDVTVIYGDQIIMGF
;
A
#
# COMPACT_ATOMS: atom_id res chain seq x y z
N MET A 1 -28.40 21.84 -33.06
CA MET A 1 -28.86 20.79 -32.12
C MET A 1 -27.75 20.58 -31.11
N ALA A 2 -27.96 20.97 -29.85
CA ALA A 2 -26.99 20.76 -28.78
C ALA A 2 -27.23 19.38 -28.17
N THR A 3 -26.25 18.48 -28.30
CA THR A 3 -26.22 17.18 -27.61
C THR A 3 -25.89 17.43 -26.14
N VAL A 4 -26.92 17.39 -25.29
CA VAL A 4 -26.75 17.33 -23.84
C VAL A 4 -26.18 15.95 -23.52
N SER A 5 -24.90 15.91 -23.11
CA SER A 5 -24.28 14.71 -22.58
C SER A 5 -24.91 14.40 -21.22
N LEU A 6 -25.75 13.37 -21.18
CA LEU A 6 -26.32 12.83 -19.94
C LEU A 6 -25.23 12.05 -19.21
N THR A 7 -24.43 12.74 -18.40
CA THR A 7 -23.55 12.07 -17.42
C THR A 7 -24.42 11.30 -16.44
N GLN A 8 -24.29 9.97 -16.43
CA GLN A 8 -24.95 9.12 -15.44
C GLN A 8 -24.60 9.58 -14.01
N PRO A 9 -25.56 9.53 -13.07
CA PRO A 9 -25.31 9.89 -11.69
C PRO A 9 -24.24 8.97 -11.07
N PRO A 10 -23.36 9.49 -10.22
CA PRO A 10 -22.31 8.70 -9.60
C PRO A 10 -22.92 7.56 -8.78
N THR A 11 -22.30 6.39 -8.85
CA THR A 11 -22.73 5.23 -8.06
C THR A 11 -22.58 5.53 -6.56
N PHE A 12 -23.35 4.84 -5.71
CA PHE A 12 -23.25 4.98 -4.25
C PHE A 12 -21.81 4.73 -3.74
N SER A 13 -21.07 3.83 -4.40
CA SER A 13 -19.65 3.57 -4.15
C SER A 13 -18.75 4.77 -4.47
N GLU A 14 -18.95 5.41 -5.63
CA GLU A 14 -18.21 6.63 -6.00
C GLU A 14 -18.49 7.78 -5.01
N VAL A 15 -19.75 7.98 -4.61
CA VAL A 15 -20.11 9.01 -3.62
C VAL A 15 -19.48 8.73 -2.25
N ALA A 16 -19.51 7.48 -1.79
CA ALA A 16 -18.86 7.09 -0.54
C ALA A 16 -17.34 7.29 -0.60
N ARG A 17 -16.71 6.96 -1.74
CA ARG A 17 -15.27 7.11 -1.94
C ARG A 17 -14.85 8.58 -2.00
N LYS A 18 -15.64 9.45 -2.64
CA LYS A 18 -15.41 10.92 -2.62
C LYS A 18 -15.55 11.52 -1.22
N ARG A 19 -16.59 11.12 -0.48
CA ARG A 19 -16.80 11.60 0.90
C ARG A 19 -15.64 11.25 1.82
N ARG A 20 -15.01 10.08 1.64
CA ARG A 20 -13.82 9.68 2.42
C ARG A 20 -12.65 10.65 2.27
N LEU A 21 -12.55 11.37 1.16
CA LEU A 21 -11.48 12.34 0.91
C LEU A 21 -11.78 13.74 1.50
N MET A 22 -12.98 13.92 2.07
CA MET A 22 -13.48 15.20 2.58
C MET A 22 -13.57 15.23 4.12
N SER A 23 -12.71 14.52 4.83
CA SER A 23 -12.71 14.45 6.30
C SER A 23 -12.80 15.82 6.96
N ARG A 24 -13.55 15.92 8.06
CA ARG A 24 -13.98 17.19 8.64
C ARG A 24 -13.39 17.49 10.02
N SER A 25 -12.88 16.49 10.75
CA SER A 25 -12.23 16.67 12.06
C SER A 25 -10.85 16.00 12.13
N ASP A 26 -10.04 16.37 13.13
CA ASP A 26 -8.72 15.77 13.36
C ASP A 26 -8.85 14.29 13.72
N GLU A 27 -9.85 13.91 14.52
CA GLU A 27 -10.13 12.52 14.91
C GLU A 27 -10.52 11.68 13.69
N GLU A 28 -11.37 12.21 12.80
CA GLU A 28 -11.74 11.52 11.56
C GLU A 28 -10.54 11.31 10.64
N ILE A 29 -9.62 12.28 10.59
CA ILE A 29 -8.37 12.15 9.84
C ILE A 29 -7.54 11.00 10.43
N GLU A 30 -7.28 11.03 11.73
CA GLU A 30 -6.46 10.06 12.45
C GLU A 30 -7.01 8.63 12.34
N ASP A 31 -8.31 8.43 12.49
CA ASP A 31 -8.99 7.13 12.36
C ASP A 31 -8.83 6.51 10.96
N ASN A 32 -8.54 7.34 9.95
CA ASN A 32 -8.37 6.91 8.56
C ASN A 32 -6.89 6.84 8.13
N ILE A 33 -5.92 7.21 8.99
CA ILE A 33 -4.50 7.04 8.65
C ILE A 33 -4.16 5.54 8.61
N ASP A 34 -3.55 5.12 7.51
CA ASP A 34 -3.09 3.75 7.30
C ASP A 34 -1.65 3.59 7.80
N ILE A 35 -1.47 2.75 8.82
CA ILE A 35 -0.15 2.36 9.36
C ILE A 35 0.05 0.85 9.36
N ARG A 36 -0.75 0.10 8.58
CA ARG A 36 -0.72 -1.37 8.57
C ARG A 36 0.62 -1.95 8.10
N ILE A 37 1.40 -1.16 7.36
CA ILE A 37 2.69 -1.53 6.79
C ILE A 37 3.75 -0.60 7.37
N GLN A 38 4.75 -1.15 8.07
CA GLN A 38 5.72 -0.35 8.85
C GLN A 38 6.46 0.73 8.04
N TYR A 39 6.78 0.44 6.78
CA TYR A 39 7.51 1.33 5.88
C TYR A 39 6.59 2.20 5.00
N ARG A 40 5.30 2.26 5.32
CA ARG A 40 4.29 3.00 4.55
C ARG A 40 3.23 3.60 5.46
N THR A 41 3.06 4.90 5.36
CA THR A 41 1.93 5.60 5.98
C THR A 41 1.05 6.19 4.90
N GLY A 42 -0.26 5.96 5.01
CA GLY A 42 -1.23 6.38 4.04
C GLY A 42 -2.36 7.21 4.62
N TRP A 43 -3.04 7.97 3.78
CA TRP A 43 -4.35 8.52 4.11
C TRP A 43 -5.24 8.62 2.86
N PRO A 44 -6.51 8.17 2.93
CA PRO A 44 -7.09 7.30 3.95
C PRO A 44 -6.45 5.89 3.88
N LYS A 45 -7.11 4.85 4.43
CA LYS A 45 -6.72 3.44 4.20
C LYS A 45 -6.44 3.19 2.71
N LEU A 46 -5.20 2.82 2.39
CA LEU A 46 -4.72 2.69 1.02
C LEU A 46 -4.92 1.26 0.49
N ALA A 47 -4.92 1.15 -0.84
CA ALA A 47 -4.86 -0.12 -1.53
C ALA A 47 -3.60 -0.90 -1.15
N HIS A 48 -3.68 -2.23 -1.16
CA HIS A 48 -2.60 -3.09 -0.71
C HIS A 48 -1.43 -3.15 -1.72
N LEU A 49 -0.19 -3.32 -1.23
CA LEU A 49 1.00 -3.44 -2.08
C LEU A 49 1.09 -4.83 -2.75
N PRO A 50 1.80 -4.97 -3.89
CA PRO A 50 2.42 -3.91 -4.68
C PRO A 50 1.39 -3.10 -5.48
N LEU A 51 1.72 -1.84 -5.79
CA LEU A 51 0.91 -0.95 -6.62
C LEU A 51 1.74 -0.41 -7.78
N ARG A 52 1.11 -0.24 -8.94
CA ARG A 52 1.70 0.43 -10.09
C ARG A 52 1.59 1.94 -9.90
N THR A 53 2.70 2.63 -10.10
CA THR A 53 2.74 4.10 -10.22
C THR A 53 2.54 4.47 -11.68
N VAL A 54 1.52 5.29 -11.95
CA VAL A 54 1.14 5.75 -13.30
C VAL A 54 1.21 7.28 -13.32
N TYR A 55 1.91 7.82 -14.31
CA TYR A 55 2.12 9.28 -14.47
C TYR A 55 1.19 9.86 -15.54
N GLU A 56 0.68 9.01 -16.44
CA GLU A 56 -0.26 9.38 -17.50
C GLU A 56 -1.63 9.79 -16.92
N GLY A 57 -2.38 10.62 -17.65
CA GLY A 57 -3.73 11.03 -17.27
C GLY A 57 -3.83 12.28 -16.39
N ASN A 58 -2.79 13.12 -16.37
CA ASN A 58 -2.74 14.42 -15.69
C ASN A 58 -3.20 14.38 -14.21
N PRO A 59 -2.52 13.62 -13.33
CA PRO A 59 -2.84 13.57 -11.91
C PRO A 59 -2.75 14.97 -11.23
N ASP A 60 -1.93 15.87 -11.79
CA ASP A 60 -1.82 17.26 -11.35
C ASP A 60 -3.15 18.04 -11.50
N ALA A 61 -4.11 17.58 -12.30
CA ALA A 61 -5.45 18.18 -12.38
C ALA A 61 -6.19 18.16 -11.04
N PHE A 62 -5.85 17.22 -10.15
CA PHE A 62 -6.42 17.09 -8.80
C PHE A 62 -5.56 17.76 -7.73
N PHE A 63 -4.48 18.43 -8.14
CA PHE A 63 -3.51 19.07 -7.26
C PHE A 63 -3.05 20.42 -7.86
N PRO A 64 -3.97 21.41 -7.94
CA PRO A 64 -3.67 22.73 -8.49
C PRO A 64 -2.55 23.42 -7.70
N ASP A 65 -1.89 24.42 -8.30
CA ASP A 65 -0.83 25.22 -7.67
C ASP A 65 0.28 24.37 -7.00
N ARG A 66 0.61 23.24 -7.64
CA ARG A 66 1.51 22.20 -7.13
C ARG A 66 2.75 22.74 -6.43
N GLN A 67 3.45 23.70 -7.02
CA GLN A 67 4.70 24.23 -6.47
C GLN A 67 4.51 24.82 -5.06
N THR A 68 3.41 25.55 -4.85
CA THR A 68 3.07 26.16 -3.55
C THR A 68 2.78 25.09 -2.51
N HIS A 69 1.91 24.14 -2.84
CA HIS A 69 1.55 23.08 -1.89
C HIS A 69 2.72 22.16 -1.57
N ILE A 70 3.54 21.78 -2.56
CA ILE A 70 4.74 20.97 -2.34
C ILE A 70 5.72 21.68 -1.41
N SER A 71 5.91 22.99 -1.54
CA SER A 71 6.79 23.76 -0.66
C SER A 71 6.31 23.73 0.80
N GLN A 72 5.01 23.82 1.02
CA GLN A 72 4.42 23.71 2.36
C GLN A 72 4.49 22.27 2.91
N ILE A 73 4.25 21.27 2.07
CA ILE A 73 4.39 19.85 2.44
C ILE A 73 5.83 19.54 2.84
N ILE A 74 6.83 20.04 2.12
CA ILE A 74 8.25 19.92 2.50
C ILE A 74 8.50 20.52 3.89
N THR A 75 7.86 21.64 4.21
CA THR A 75 7.97 22.26 5.55
C THR A 75 7.40 21.36 6.64
N ILE A 76 6.24 20.75 6.40
CA ILE A 76 5.61 19.77 7.32
C ILE A 76 6.52 18.55 7.50
N LEU A 77 7.00 17.95 6.41
CA LEU A 77 7.86 16.77 6.43
C LEU A 77 9.17 17.04 7.18
N ARG A 78 9.80 18.20 6.96
CA ARG A 78 11.03 18.61 7.67
C ARG A 78 10.80 18.82 9.17
N ALA A 79 9.66 19.38 9.57
CA ALA A 79 9.32 19.52 10.99
C ALA A 79 9.21 18.16 11.71
N GLN A 80 8.85 17.11 10.98
CA GLN A 80 8.79 15.73 11.47
C GLN A 80 10.06 14.91 11.17
N GLN A 81 11.13 15.56 10.72
CA GLN A 81 12.43 14.95 10.41
C GLN A 81 12.35 13.81 9.38
N ILE A 82 11.38 13.85 8.47
CA ILE A 82 11.23 12.83 7.43
C ILE A 82 12.24 13.12 6.30
N PRO A 83 13.17 12.18 6.00
CA PRO A 83 14.08 12.33 4.87
C PRO A 83 13.30 12.14 3.56
N ILE A 84 13.36 13.13 2.68
CA ILE A 84 12.60 13.16 1.44
C ILE A 84 13.51 12.70 0.29
N SER A 85 13.16 11.59 -0.35
CA SER A 85 13.76 11.15 -1.61
C SER A 85 13.07 11.88 -2.78
N SER A 86 11.75 11.82 -2.85
CA SER A 86 10.97 12.52 -3.88
C SER A 86 9.56 12.87 -3.41
N ILE A 87 8.95 13.86 -4.07
CA ILE A 87 7.51 14.14 -3.93
C ILE A 87 6.91 14.30 -5.32
N SER A 88 5.84 13.55 -5.59
CA SER A 88 5.14 13.55 -6.87
C SER A 88 3.64 13.41 -6.67
N VAL A 89 2.86 13.90 -7.62
CA VAL A 89 1.43 13.62 -7.71
C VAL A 89 1.26 12.60 -8.83
N VAL A 90 0.75 11.42 -8.49
CA VAL A 90 0.72 10.25 -9.38
C VAL A 90 -0.57 9.46 -9.16
N TYR A 91 -0.92 8.58 -10.08
CA TYR A 91 -1.92 7.56 -9.79
C TYR A 91 -1.26 6.32 -9.19
N ARG A 92 -1.83 5.79 -8.10
CA ARG A 92 -1.41 4.55 -7.45
C ARG A 92 -2.50 3.50 -7.63
N VAL A 93 -2.24 2.49 -8.46
CA VAL A 93 -3.27 1.53 -8.89
C VAL A 93 -2.86 0.08 -8.64
N PRO A 94 -3.77 -0.80 -8.18
CA PRO A 94 -3.48 -2.23 -8.03
C PRO A 94 -3.11 -2.89 -9.35
N TYR A 95 -2.19 -3.86 -9.29
CA TYR A 95 -1.88 -4.73 -10.43
C TYR A 95 -3.05 -5.67 -10.71
N GLY A 96 -3.44 -5.86 -11.97
CA GLY A 96 -4.47 -6.83 -12.36
C GLY A 96 -5.91 -6.50 -11.95
N GLY A 97 -6.17 -5.33 -11.35
CA GLY A 97 -7.54 -4.81 -11.25
C GLY A 97 -8.11 -4.53 -12.65
N ASP A 98 -9.45 -4.53 -12.78
CA ASP A 98 -10.19 -4.03 -13.94
C ASP A 98 -9.88 -2.53 -14.14
N ASN A 99 -8.65 -2.21 -14.53
CA ASN A 99 -8.10 -0.88 -14.71
C ASN A 99 -8.52 -0.30 -16.07
N SER A 100 -9.65 -0.74 -16.58
CA SER A 100 -10.13 -0.31 -17.88
C SER A 100 -10.76 1.07 -17.86
N ASN A 101 -11.03 1.78 -16.74
CA ASN A 101 -11.73 3.06 -16.93
C ASN A 101 -11.63 4.31 -16.05
N LYS A 102 -11.07 4.41 -14.84
CA LYS A 102 -11.02 5.77 -14.20
C LYS A 102 -9.78 6.03 -13.36
N LEU A 103 -8.76 6.59 -14.02
CA LEU A 103 -7.78 7.45 -13.36
C LEU A 103 -8.53 8.73 -12.96
N ASP A 104 -8.68 8.93 -11.65
CA ASP A 104 -9.47 10.02 -11.09
C ASP A 104 -8.93 10.42 -9.70
N GLU A 105 -9.60 11.36 -9.03
CA GLU A 105 -9.23 11.84 -7.69
C GLU A 105 -9.11 10.73 -6.64
N THR A 106 -9.78 9.59 -6.86
CA THR A 106 -9.77 8.47 -5.91
C THR A 106 -8.56 7.55 -6.06
N THR A 107 -7.75 7.78 -7.10
CA THR A 107 -6.48 7.10 -7.37
C THR A 107 -5.31 8.10 -7.44
N ALA A 108 -5.59 9.39 -7.64
CA ALA A 108 -4.62 10.47 -7.55
C ALA A 108 -4.06 10.52 -6.12
N THR A 109 -2.73 10.46 -6.02
CA THR A 109 -1.99 10.29 -4.78
C THR A 109 -0.84 11.27 -4.75
N LEU A 110 -0.74 12.05 -3.68
CA LEU A 110 0.48 12.71 -3.26
C LEU A 110 1.43 11.62 -2.73
N LEU A 111 2.38 11.21 -3.55
CA LEU A 111 3.38 10.22 -3.21
C LEU A 111 4.64 10.92 -2.71
N VAL A 112 4.98 10.69 -1.44
CA VAL A 112 6.23 11.07 -0.79
C VAL A 112 7.07 9.81 -0.64
N THR A 113 8.20 9.74 -1.33
CA THR A 113 9.18 8.68 -1.09
C THR A 113 10.22 9.14 -0.10
N THR A 114 10.65 8.23 0.76
CA THR A 114 11.62 8.49 1.82
C THR A 114 12.84 7.60 1.65
N PHE A 115 13.99 8.06 2.14
CA PHE A 115 15.20 7.25 2.20
C PHE A 115 15.09 6.23 3.34
N PRO A 116 15.87 5.13 3.28
CA PRO A 116 16.12 4.29 4.44
C PRO A 116 16.58 5.15 5.63
N ASP A 117 16.22 4.72 6.84
CA ASP A 117 16.69 5.27 8.11
C ASP A 117 15.92 6.47 8.64
N GLY A 118 15.12 6.18 9.66
CA GLY A 118 14.62 7.17 10.62
C GLY A 118 13.43 6.65 11.39
N ASP A 119 13.46 6.82 12.70
CA ASP A 119 12.27 6.71 13.56
C ASP A 119 11.47 8.02 13.44
N TYR A 120 10.99 8.30 12.23
CA TYR A 120 10.27 9.53 11.93
C TYR A 120 8.77 9.34 12.10
N ASN A 121 8.11 10.39 12.55
CA ASN A 121 6.68 10.36 12.83
C ASN A 121 5.85 10.59 11.56
N SER A 122 5.83 9.59 10.68
CA SER A 122 5.06 9.61 9.43
C SER A 122 3.55 9.73 9.67
N PHE A 123 3.06 9.24 10.82
CA PHE A 123 1.66 9.41 11.24
C PHE A 123 1.30 10.89 11.40
N VAL A 124 2.08 11.64 12.20
CA VAL A 124 1.84 13.08 12.41
C VAL A 124 2.01 13.84 11.10
N ALA A 125 3.01 13.50 10.28
CA ALA A 125 3.18 14.15 8.98
C ALA A 125 1.98 13.93 8.06
N ALA A 126 1.46 12.70 7.94
CA ALA A 126 0.28 12.40 7.14
C ALA A 126 -0.95 13.20 7.61
N ARG A 127 -1.15 13.29 8.94
CA ARG A 127 -2.21 14.10 9.54
C ARG A 127 -2.08 15.58 9.17
N GLU A 128 -0.92 16.19 9.39
CA GLU A 128 -0.71 17.62 9.11
C GLU A 128 -0.79 17.94 7.61
N ILE A 129 -0.26 17.06 6.75
CA ILE A 129 -0.44 17.17 5.29
C ILE A 129 -1.93 17.14 4.95
N ARG A 130 -2.70 16.21 5.54
CA ARG A 130 -4.13 16.12 5.26
C ARG A 130 -4.87 17.39 5.68
N LYS A 131 -4.61 17.89 6.90
CA LYS A 131 -5.20 19.14 7.39
C LYS A 131 -4.91 20.30 6.44
N TYR A 132 -3.65 20.43 6.01
CA TYR A 132 -3.24 21.44 5.04
C TYR A 132 -3.96 21.29 3.69
N LEU A 133 -4.00 20.09 3.11
CA LEU A 133 -4.68 19.87 1.84
C LEU A 133 -6.18 20.14 1.94
N ASN A 134 -6.80 19.78 3.07
CA ASN A 134 -8.22 20.02 3.31
C ASN A 134 -8.56 21.51 3.38
N SER A 135 -7.70 22.33 3.99
CA SER A 135 -7.90 23.78 4.06
C SER A 135 -7.77 24.49 2.70
N HIS A 136 -7.35 23.76 1.66
CA HIS A 136 -7.21 24.25 0.28
C HIS A 136 -8.10 23.46 -0.69
N GLU A 137 -9.08 22.70 -0.21
CA GLU A 137 -10.01 21.91 -1.02
C GLU A 137 -9.32 20.89 -1.96
N ILE A 138 -8.15 20.38 -1.56
CA ILE A 138 -7.41 19.36 -2.29
C ILE A 138 -7.75 17.98 -1.74
N HIS A 139 -8.31 17.12 -2.59
CA HIS A 139 -8.87 15.81 -2.22
C HIS A 139 -8.16 14.67 -2.95
N VAL A 140 -6.87 14.49 -2.67
CA VAL A 140 -6.06 13.35 -3.16
C VAL A 140 -5.71 12.41 -2.02
N LEU A 141 -5.33 11.17 -2.35
CA LEU A 141 -4.71 10.25 -1.42
C LEU A 141 -3.32 10.78 -0.99
N ILE A 142 -2.86 10.38 0.18
CA ILE A 142 -1.50 10.66 0.67
C ILE A 142 -0.81 9.31 0.88
N GLU A 143 0.42 9.17 0.38
CA GLU A 143 1.25 8.00 0.62
C GLU A 143 2.68 8.43 0.92
N ILE A 144 3.13 8.22 2.15
CA ILE A 144 4.52 8.36 2.58
C ILE A 144 5.10 6.96 2.65
N ILE A 145 6.12 6.65 1.85
CA ILE A 145 6.64 5.29 1.72
C ILE A 145 8.16 5.27 1.59
N ASP A 146 8.81 4.23 2.11
CA ASP A 146 10.21 3.94 1.78
C ASP A 146 10.35 3.71 0.27
N GLU A 147 11.27 4.41 -0.40
CA GLU A 147 11.42 4.33 -1.86
C GLU A 147 11.68 2.90 -2.35
N ARG A 148 12.34 2.06 -1.54
CA ARG A 148 12.65 0.66 -1.85
C ARG A 148 11.39 -0.19 -1.92
N ALA A 149 10.32 0.21 -1.23
CA ALA A 149 9.04 -0.49 -1.28
C ALA A 149 8.25 -0.26 -2.57
N LEU A 150 8.65 0.71 -3.40
CA LEU A 150 8.08 0.87 -4.74
C LEU A 150 8.50 -0.27 -5.68
N LYS A 151 9.67 -0.87 -5.43
CA LYS A 151 10.19 -2.02 -6.15
C LYS A 151 10.88 -2.95 -5.14
N PRO A 152 10.10 -3.68 -4.32
CA PRO A 152 10.67 -4.51 -3.27
C PRO A 152 11.48 -5.65 -3.89
N SER A 153 12.52 -6.06 -3.17
CA SER A 153 13.35 -7.18 -3.56
C SER A 153 12.68 -8.50 -3.17
N VAL A 154 12.54 -9.39 -4.15
CA VAL A 154 12.04 -10.76 -3.97
C VAL A 154 13.11 -11.71 -4.46
N PHE A 155 13.65 -12.53 -3.56
CA PHE A 155 14.68 -13.52 -3.88
C PHE A 155 14.16 -14.94 -3.66
N PRO A 156 14.64 -15.92 -4.44
CA PRO A 156 14.24 -17.32 -4.25
C PRO A 156 14.76 -17.88 -2.92
N ILE A 157 14.03 -18.86 -2.38
CA ILE A 157 14.60 -19.82 -1.43
C ILE A 157 15.51 -20.76 -2.21
N LEU A 158 16.78 -20.87 -1.82
CA LEU A 158 17.77 -21.63 -2.56
C LEU A 158 17.66 -23.13 -2.25
N PRO A 159 18.03 -24.04 -3.16
CA PRO A 159 18.08 -25.48 -2.87
C PRO A 159 19.01 -25.84 -1.70
N SER A 160 19.97 -24.97 -1.37
CA SER A 160 20.84 -25.09 -0.19
C SER A 160 20.12 -24.82 1.13
N ASP A 161 18.98 -24.13 1.13
CA ASP A 161 18.15 -23.81 2.30
C ASP A 161 17.34 -25.04 2.78
N LYS A 162 18.00 -26.20 2.92
CA LYS A 162 17.35 -27.50 3.17
C LYS A 162 16.46 -27.50 4.41
N GLU A 163 16.91 -26.83 5.47
CA GLU A 163 16.14 -26.72 6.72
C GLU A 163 14.86 -25.91 6.52
N LEU A 164 14.93 -24.73 5.90
CA LEU A 164 13.75 -23.92 5.59
C LEU A 164 12.77 -24.68 4.68
N ILE A 165 13.28 -25.37 3.67
CA ILE A 165 12.47 -26.19 2.75
C ILE A 165 11.75 -27.30 3.52
N SER A 166 12.44 -27.99 4.43
CA SER A 166 11.85 -29.05 5.27
C SER A 166 10.79 -28.47 6.23
N ILE A 167 11.09 -27.39 6.95
CA ILE A 167 10.13 -26.72 7.85
C ILE A 167 8.85 -26.33 7.09
N TRP A 168 8.99 -25.72 5.92
CA TRP A 168 7.83 -25.34 5.12
C TRP A 168 7.03 -26.57 4.67
N ASN A 169 7.67 -27.51 3.97
CA ASN A 169 6.96 -28.61 3.32
C ASN A 169 6.37 -29.62 4.30
N GLU A 170 7.08 -29.91 5.39
CA GLU A 170 6.71 -30.99 6.31
C GLU A 170 5.85 -30.49 7.48
N ARG A 171 5.95 -29.21 7.86
CA ARG A 171 5.31 -28.69 9.08
C ARG A 171 4.29 -27.59 8.84
N LEU A 172 4.64 -26.59 8.03
CA LEU A 172 3.86 -25.34 7.98
C LEU A 172 2.85 -25.26 6.82
N LYS A 173 3.19 -25.86 5.67
CA LYS A 173 2.42 -25.69 4.44
C LYS A 173 0.96 -26.10 4.60
N GLN A 174 0.70 -27.30 5.13
CA GLN A 174 -0.66 -27.82 5.25
C GLN A 174 -1.49 -27.00 6.26
N THR A 175 -0.92 -26.68 7.43
CA THR A 175 -1.59 -25.86 8.43
C THR A 175 -1.92 -24.45 7.90
N THR A 176 -1.01 -23.85 7.13
CA THR A 176 -1.25 -22.56 6.47
C THR A 176 -2.42 -22.66 5.49
N ILE A 177 -2.45 -23.70 4.65
CA ILE A 177 -3.54 -23.95 3.71
C ILE A 177 -4.87 -24.13 4.44
N ASP A 178 -4.89 -24.85 5.56
CA ASP A 178 -6.12 -25.11 6.32
C ASP A 178 -6.66 -23.83 6.97
N ILE A 179 -5.79 -22.96 7.50
CA ILE A 179 -6.19 -21.63 7.99
C ILE A 179 -6.83 -20.82 6.87
N LEU A 180 -6.20 -20.80 5.69
CA LEU A 180 -6.67 -20.02 4.55
C LEU A 180 -8.01 -20.55 4.02
N LYS A 181 -8.19 -21.87 3.92
CA LYS A 181 -9.48 -22.49 3.55
C LYS A 181 -10.60 -22.12 4.52
N ALA A 182 -10.32 -22.07 5.82
CA ALA A 182 -11.30 -21.71 6.84
C ALA A 182 -11.65 -20.20 6.84
N SER A 183 -10.88 -19.35 6.17
CA SER A 183 -11.06 -17.90 6.20
C SER A 183 -12.15 -17.37 5.28
N CYS A 184 -12.60 -18.16 4.29
CA CYS A 184 -13.48 -17.73 3.19
C CYS A 184 -12.95 -16.54 2.35
N LEU A 185 -11.65 -16.20 2.47
CA LEU A 185 -11.01 -15.16 1.66
C LEU A 185 -10.65 -15.67 0.27
N LYS A 186 -10.50 -14.75 -0.68
CA LYS A 186 -10.26 -15.03 -2.10
C LYS A 186 -8.76 -15.21 -2.38
N VAL A 187 -8.19 -16.26 -1.81
CA VAL A 187 -6.79 -16.65 -2.00
C VAL A 187 -6.58 -17.20 -3.41
N ILE A 188 -5.49 -16.78 -4.05
CA ILE A 188 -5.07 -17.21 -5.39
C ILE A 188 -3.91 -18.21 -5.29
N SER A 189 -2.87 -17.87 -4.53
CA SER A 189 -1.66 -18.69 -4.41
C SER A 189 -0.93 -18.46 -3.10
N ILE A 190 -0.06 -19.40 -2.76
CA ILE A 190 0.83 -19.35 -1.60
C ILE A 190 2.21 -19.75 -2.08
N SER A 191 3.19 -18.90 -1.82
CA SER A 191 4.58 -19.12 -2.23
C SER A 191 5.52 -18.69 -1.10
N VAL A 192 6.77 -19.16 -1.16
CA VAL A 192 7.79 -18.81 -0.17
C VAL A 192 8.99 -18.21 -0.88
N PHE A 193 9.36 -17.01 -0.46
CA PHE A 193 10.47 -16.23 -1.00
C PHE A 193 11.23 -15.57 0.14
N ARG A 194 12.43 -15.09 -0.13
CA ARG A 194 13.07 -14.08 0.73
C ARG A 194 12.55 -12.72 0.29
N TYR A 195 12.01 -11.96 1.23
CA TYR A 195 11.33 -10.70 0.93
C TYR A 195 11.72 -9.62 1.94
N SER A 196 12.28 -8.51 1.45
CA SER A 196 12.45 -7.31 2.24
C SER A 196 12.66 -6.08 1.36
N LEU A 197 12.87 -4.93 2.00
CA LEU A 197 13.32 -3.72 1.32
C LEU A 197 14.83 -3.68 1.09
N ASP A 198 15.58 -4.63 1.65
CA ASP A 198 17.02 -4.74 1.46
C ASP A 198 17.35 -5.28 0.06
N LEU A 199 18.49 -4.85 -0.48
CA LEU A 199 19.01 -5.33 -1.75
C LEU A 199 19.88 -6.58 -1.55
N ASP A 200 20.30 -6.86 -0.31
CA ASP A 200 21.06 -8.04 0.07
C ASP A 200 20.11 -9.23 0.34
N PRO A 201 20.18 -10.31 -0.46
CA PRO A 201 19.36 -11.51 -0.25
C PRO A 201 19.51 -12.13 1.14
N GLU A 202 20.70 -12.03 1.74
CA GLU A 202 20.99 -12.63 3.05
C GLU A 202 20.30 -11.89 4.19
N LYS A 203 19.98 -10.60 3.98
CA LYS A 203 19.22 -9.78 4.94
C LYS A 203 17.71 -9.88 4.74
N CYS A 204 17.27 -10.51 3.66
CA CYS A 204 15.86 -10.72 3.39
C CYS A 204 15.37 -11.97 4.15
N PRO A 205 14.44 -11.83 5.12
CA PRO A 205 13.90 -12.97 5.83
C PRO A 205 13.09 -13.87 4.88
N PRO A 206 13.15 -15.19 5.07
CA PRO A 206 12.19 -16.10 4.46
C PRO A 206 10.77 -15.68 4.82
N THR A 207 9.89 -15.58 3.83
CA THR A 207 8.56 -15.02 3.95
C THR A 207 7.56 -15.85 3.16
N VAL A 208 6.47 -16.23 3.82
CA VAL A 208 5.29 -16.80 3.16
C VAL A 208 4.52 -15.65 2.51
N MET A 209 4.51 -15.62 1.18
CA MET A 209 3.76 -14.65 0.39
C MET A 209 2.43 -15.27 -0.05
N ILE A 210 1.33 -14.62 0.31
CA ILE A 210 -0.03 -15.06 0.01
C ILE A 210 -0.65 -14.08 -0.98
N SER A 211 -0.98 -14.56 -2.18
CA SER A 211 -1.68 -13.78 -3.20
C SER A 211 -3.18 -13.88 -2.99
N ALA A 212 -3.89 -12.74 -3.00
CA ALA A 212 -5.34 -12.69 -2.81
C ALA A 212 -6.02 -11.61 -3.66
N LEU A 213 -7.26 -11.85 -4.11
CA LEU A 213 -8.11 -10.85 -4.80
C LEU A 213 -8.78 -9.87 -3.84
N ASP A 214 -8.77 -10.17 -2.55
CA ASP A 214 -9.36 -9.36 -1.49
C ASP A 214 -8.32 -8.98 -0.43
N ALA A 215 -7.05 -8.78 -0.83
CA ALA A 215 -5.94 -8.42 0.05
C ALA A 215 -6.19 -7.15 0.90
N GLU A 216 -7.14 -6.31 0.50
CA GLU A 216 -7.56 -5.11 1.23
C GLU A 216 -8.51 -5.39 2.40
N ALA A 217 -9.11 -6.58 2.48
CA ALA A 217 -10.08 -6.93 3.51
C ALA A 217 -9.45 -6.86 4.91
N ASP A 218 -10.13 -6.19 5.85
CA ASP A 218 -9.63 -6.00 7.23
C ASP A 218 -9.34 -7.35 7.94
N ALA A 219 -10.04 -8.42 7.55
CA ALA A 219 -9.84 -9.77 8.08
C ALA A 219 -8.41 -10.31 7.87
N TRP A 220 -7.72 -9.90 6.80
CA TRP A 220 -6.31 -10.25 6.59
C TRP A 220 -5.44 -9.77 7.74
N TRP A 221 -5.59 -8.50 8.12
CA TRP A 221 -4.76 -7.85 9.12
C TRP A 221 -5.17 -8.17 10.55
N ALA A 222 -6.47 -8.25 10.81
CA ALA A 222 -7.02 -8.48 12.15
C ALA A 222 -6.88 -9.93 12.61
N THR A 223 -6.97 -10.89 11.68
CA THR A 223 -7.17 -12.30 12.05
C THR A 223 -6.22 -13.25 11.34
N ILE A 224 -6.14 -13.18 10.01
CA ILE A 224 -5.48 -14.23 9.22
C ILE A 224 -3.95 -14.13 9.27
N LEU A 225 -3.37 -12.97 8.96
CA LEU A 225 -1.92 -12.77 9.01
C LEU A 225 -1.35 -13.00 10.42
N PRO A 226 -1.94 -12.47 11.51
CA PRO A 226 -1.46 -12.77 12.86
C PRO A 226 -1.46 -14.28 13.17
N ARG A 227 -2.50 -15.01 12.74
CA ARG A 227 -2.62 -16.45 12.99
C ARG A 227 -1.62 -17.28 12.19
N ILE A 228 -1.33 -16.91 10.94
CA ILE A 228 -0.31 -17.61 10.15
C ILE A 228 1.08 -17.24 10.68
N ARG A 229 1.32 -15.97 11.02
CA ARG A 229 2.60 -15.52 11.58
C ARG A 229 2.94 -16.25 12.88
N SER A 230 1.97 -16.51 13.75
CA SER A 230 2.22 -17.21 15.02
C SER A 230 2.70 -18.65 14.86
N ILE A 231 2.32 -19.34 13.77
CA ILE A 231 2.80 -20.69 13.46
C ILE A 231 4.08 -20.69 12.61
N CYS A 232 4.31 -19.62 11.85
CA CYS A 232 5.47 -19.49 10.96
C CYS A 232 6.74 -19.02 11.68
N LEU A 233 6.60 -18.23 12.75
CA LEU A 233 7.74 -17.73 13.51
C LEU A 233 8.46 -18.86 14.28
N PRO A 234 9.80 -18.77 14.41
CA PRO A 234 10.68 -17.72 13.89
C PRO A 234 11.16 -17.96 12.45
N ALA A 235 10.74 -19.05 11.80
CA ALA A 235 11.32 -19.51 10.54
C ALA A 235 10.91 -18.65 9.34
N PHE A 236 9.67 -18.16 9.31
CA PHE A 236 9.16 -17.32 8.23
C PHE A 236 8.39 -16.12 8.77
N ASP A 237 8.53 -14.97 8.11
CA ASP A 237 7.52 -13.92 8.17
C ASP A 237 6.37 -14.25 7.20
N VAL A 238 5.31 -13.45 7.22
CA VAL A 238 4.10 -13.67 6.44
C VAL A 238 3.60 -12.33 5.91
N THR A 239 3.30 -12.30 4.62
CA THR A 239 2.69 -11.14 3.96
C THR A 239 1.61 -11.57 2.98
N VAL A 240 0.63 -10.70 2.77
CA VAL A 240 -0.35 -10.82 1.69
C VAL A 240 0.08 -9.91 0.54
N ILE A 241 -0.30 -10.20 -0.70
CA ILE A 241 -0.17 -9.32 -1.86
C ILE A 241 -1.45 -9.37 -2.68
N TYR A 242 -1.80 -8.25 -3.34
CA TYR A 242 -2.97 -8.21 -4.21
C TYR A 242 -2.68 -8.90 -5.56
N GLY A 243 -3.60 -9.75 -6.01
CA GLY A 243 -3.50 -10.43 -7.29
C GLY A 243 -2.40 -11.50 -7.35
N ASP A 244 -2.00 -11.88 -8.56
CA ASP A 244 -1.04 -12.96 -8.85
C ASP A 244 0.40 -12.47 -9.07
N GLN A 245 0.68 -11.20 -8.77
CA GLN A 245 1.88 -10.52 -9.25
C GLN A 245 3.04 -10.64 -8.26
N ILE A 246 3.78 -11.74 -8.38
CA ILE A 246 5.13 -11.84 -7.81
C ILE A 246 6.10 -11.36 -8.89
N ILE A 247 6.46 -10.07 -8.85
CA ILE A 247 7.47 -9.52 -9.76
C ILE A 247 8.84 -9.82 -9.15
N MET A 248 9.50 -10.87 -9.65
CA MET A 248 10.92 -11.08 -9.34
C MET A 248 11.75 -10.08 -10.14
N GLY A 249 12.55 -9.27 -9.46
CA GLY A 249 13.56 -8.45 -10.11
C GLY A 249 14.67 -9.36 -10.61
N PHE A 250 14.79 -9.49 -11.94
CA PHE A 250 15.99 -10.03 -12.58
C PHE A 250 17.02 -8.92 -12.79
#